data_AF-A0A8T7H456-F1
#
_entry.id   AF-A0A8T7H456-F1
#
_cell.length_a   1.000
_cell.length_b   1.000
_cell.length_c   1.000
_cell.angle_alpha   90.00
_cell.angle_beta   90.00
_cell.angle_gamma   90.00
#
_symmetry.space_group_name_H-M   'P 1'
#
loop_
_entity.id
_entity.type
_entity.pdbx_description
1 polymer ?
#
loop_
_entity_poly.entity_id
_entity_poly.type
_entity_poly.pdbx_seq_one_letter_code
_entity_poly.pdbx_strand_id
1 'polypeptide(L)' 'MDYPAGKQDMISHARKNKAPDAVIQVLEMFEDKTYHSAADVSKEFGRVK' A
#
# COMPACT_ATOMS: atom_id res chain seq x y z
N MET A 1 -5.96 9.81 2.07
CA MET A 1 -5.70 8.97 0.88
C MET A 1 -6.96 9.00 0.07
N ASP A 2 -6.84 9.41 -1.18
CA ASP A 2 -7.94 9.36 -2.13
C ASP A 2 -7.75 8.10 -2.96
N TYR A 3 -8.79 7.27 -3.00
CA TYR A 3 -8.83 6.10 -3.86
C TYR A 3 -9.59 6.46 -5.14
N PRO A 4 -9.27 5.83 -6.29
CA PRO A 4 -8.26 4.79 -6.48
C PRO A 4 -6.81 5.26 -6.38
N ALA A 5 -5.91 4.41 -5.88
CA ALA A 5 -4.48 4.69 -5.76
C ALA A 5 -3.64 3.49 -6.25
N GLY A 6 -2.55 3.78 -6.96
CA GLY A 6 -1.60 2.75 -7.38
C GLY A 6 -0.63 2.35 -6.26
N LYS A 7 0.12 1.26 -6.47
CA LYS A 7 1.15 0.80 -5.54
C LYS A 7 2.18 1.90 -5.22
N GLN A 8 2.67 2.59 -6.25
CA GLN A 8 3.65 3.66 -6.10
C GLN A 8 3.11 4.86 -5.31
N ASP A 9 1.84 5.21 -5.51
CA ASP A 9 1.18 6.29 -4.77
C ASP A 9 1.04 5.94 -3.28
N MET A 10 0.69 4.69 -2.98
CA MET A 10 0.64 4.18 -1.61
C MET A 10 1.99 4.19 -0.92
N ILE A 11 3.05 3.73 -1.61
CA ILE A 11 4.42 3.77 -1.08
C ILE A 11 4.83 5.21 -0.82
N SER A 12 4.59 6.11 -1.78
CA SER A 12 4.93 7.53 -1.65
C SER A 12 4.19 8.19 -0.50
N HIS A 13 2.89 7.89 -0.34
CA HIS A 13 2.08 8.39 0.77
C HIS A 13 2.54 7.84 2.12
N ALA A 14 2.86 6.54 2.20
CA ALA A 14 3.37 5.91 3.41
C ALA A 14 4.73 6.51 3.82
N ARG A 15 5.66 6.69 2.86
CA ARG A 15 6.95 7.36 3.10
C ARG A 15 6.75 8.80 3.57
N LYS A 16 5.83 9.55 2.95
CA LYS A 16 5.49 10.93 3.34
C LYS A 16 4.96 11.02 4.78
N ASN A 17 4.22 10.01 5.23
CA ASN A 17 3.71 9.92 6.60
C ASN A 17 4.71 9.29 7.59
N LYS A 18 5.98 9.09 7.20
CA LYS A 18 7.00 8.43 8.03
C LYS A 18 6.59 7.02 8.48
N ALA A 19 5.93 6.26 7.60
CA ALA A 19 5.60 4.87 7.87
C ALA A 19 6.87 4.04 8.08
N PRO A 20 6.86 3.02 8.95
CA PRO A 20 8.00 2.14 9.16
C PRO A 20 8.43 1.42 7.87
N ASP A 21 9.74 1.16 7.74
CA ASP A 21 10.30 0.47 6.57
C ASP A 21 9.66 -0.91 6.33
N ALA A 22 9.28 -1.62 7.40
CA ALA A 22 8.54 -2.87 7.30
C ALA A 22 7.20 -2.72 6.56
N VAL A 23 6.50 -1.60 6.76
CA VAL A 23 5.25 -1.31 6.03
C VAL A 23 5.57 -1.03 4.56
N ILE A 24 6.63 -0.27 4.29
CA ILE A 24 7.05 0.03 2.91
C ILE A 24 7.45 -1.23 2.16
N GLN A 25 8.21 -2.14 2.77
CA GLN A 25 8.59 -3.43 2.18
C GLN A 25 7.37 -4.28 1.83
N VAL A 26 6.39 -4.37 2.73
CA VAL A 26 5.14 -5.09 2.45
C VAL A 26 4.40 -4.43 1.27
N LEU A 27 4.34 -3.10 1.22
CA LEU A 27 3.74 -2.38 0.10
C LEU A 27 4.51 -2.56 -1.22
N GLU A 28 5.84 -2.76 -1.19
CA GLU A 28 6.65 -3.05 -2.37
C GLU A 28 6.35 -4.45 -2.95
N MET A 29 6.04 -5.41 -2.07
CA MET A 29 5.63 -6.78 -2.42
C MET A 29 4.21 -6.88 -2.98
N PHE A 30 3.40 -5.82 -2.87
CA PHE A 30 2.05 -5.82 -3.43
C PHE A 30 2.09 -5.98 -4.95
N GLU A 31 1.04 -6.63 -5.48
CA GLU A 31 0.79 -6.65 -6.91
C GLU A 31 0.68 -5.22 -7.44
N ASP A 32 1.21 -5.00 -8.64
CA ASP A 32 1.12 -3.72 -9.34
C ASP A 32 -0.29 -3.57 -9.94
N LYS A 33 -1.23 -3.18 -9.07
CA LYS A 33 -2.63 -2.95 -9.39
C LYS A 33 -3.13 -1.69 -8.70
N THR A 34 -4.25 -1.19 -9.21
CA THR A 34 -4.96 -0.07 -8.61
C THR A 34 -5.83 -0.57 -7.46
N TYR A 35 -5.62 -0.03 -6.27
CA TYR A 35 -6.44 -0.30 -5.11
C TYR A 35 -7.55 0.74 -5.03
N HIS A 36 -8.79 0.30 -4.85
CA HIS A 36 -9.97 1.18 -4.86
C HIS A 36 -10.46 1.56 -3.47
N SER A 37 -9.90 0.94 -2.43
CA SER A 37 -10.26 1.23 -1.05
C SER A 37 -9.17 0.79 -0.06
N ALA A 38 -9.25 1.31 1.17
CA ALA A 38 -8.39 0.86 2.27
C ALA A 38 -8.66 -0.60 2.66
N ALA A 39 -9.87 -1.10 2.40
CA ALA A 39 -10.23 -2.49 2.60
C ALA A 39 -9.47 -3.41 1.63
N ASP A 40 -9.34 -3.02 0.36
CA ASP A 40 -8.57 -3.78 -0.64
C ASP A 40 -7.09 -3.87 -0.26
N VAL A 41 -6.52 -2.75 0.19
CA VAL A 41 -5.15 -2.66 0.71
C VAL A 41 -4.96 -3.57 1.91
N SER A 42 -5.88 -3.53 2.87
CA SER A 42 -5.80 -4.36 4.09
C SER A 42 -5.93 -5.85 3.78
N LYS A 43 -6.77 -6.21 2.80
CA LYS A 43 -6.91 -7.58 2.31
C LYS A 43 -5.63 -8.08 1.67
N GLU A 44 -5.01 -7.26 0.82
CA GLU A 44 -3.73 -7.59 0.21
C GLU A 44 -2.63 -7.72 1.28
N PHE A 45 -2.57 -6.79 2.23
CA PHE A 45 -1.63 -6.82 3.35
C PHE A 45 -1.69 -8.13 4.14
N GLY A 46 -2.89 -8.67 4.34
CA GLY A 46 -3.10 -9.98 4.97
C GLY A 46 -2.70 -11.17 4.11
N ARG A 47 -2.59 -11.03 2.78
CA ARG A 47 -2.13 -12.10 1.86
C ARG A 47 -0.61 -12.20 1.79
N VAL A 48 0.10 -11.08 1.95
CA VAL A 48 1.57 -11.03 1.83
C VAL A 48 2.28 -11.37 3.15
N LYS A 49 1.55 -11.45 4.27
CA LYS A 49 2.08 -11.76 5.60
C LYS A 49 2.18 -13.26 5.86
#